data_AF-A0A5Q3LEC8-F1
#
_entry.id   AF-A0A5Q3LEC8-F1
#
_cell.length_a   1.000
_cell.length_b   1.000
_cell.length_c   1.000
_cell.angle_alpha   90.00
_cell.angle_beta   90.00
_cell.angle_gamma   90.00
#
_symmetry.space_group_name_H-M   'P 1'
#
loop_
_entity.id
_entity.type
_entity.pdbx_description
1 polymer ?
#
loop_
_entity_poly.entity_id
_entity_poly.type
_entity_poly.pdbx_seq_one_letter_code
_entity_poly.pdbx_strand_id
1 'polypeptide(L)'
;MKMGTRLILGAFLMGIFLLISPGKAQLVNEEALELQLFRTKLVQARDAYLKRQMQEAAQYYRDAEALLAQIKDGKPSDELKAMLDVYGRSIDLFKTQLKNRGIDLDAPVEMEVASETPAMPARNPSDGISFVGEIAPILAQHCGGCHMGNARKGGFSMATWQAFRNGIGGAPVIDPGMAQVSYLVEIMEDGSMPPGNRRVPASEIAKIAAWINEGAKFDGMSERDPLNAPPRSMSTPSMAVAEASSDDKVLFSRDIAPVLEARCTNCHGTDNDGGLRVNTFAAMMRGGASGDLFKPGNPQGSLLIQKLNGTASDGQRMPLNQEPLSDAVMQKFITWIQEGAPYDQENRNLTVARVAALYRARTMSHEDLSLERIALAERNWRLGNPDSEPERVENNHFLVMGNVNQEQLQEVLDVAESQHQRLAGMLNHPSSDPLIKGRLTFFLFQRRFQYSEFGQMVERREVPRSIDSHWDYSVTDAYACLDPPEEGEDSLQRMIAEVIAGTYVESVGDVPAWFSQGVARAMSAKIDGRSPVFATWKREIPAILSRSDAVGLVEGKMKLDDSPIIAYGFAKDVLMRSNSQFQTMLNALRSGQPFPEAFQQTYRSTPANLLQAWERSASRG
;
A
#
# COMPACT_ATOMS: atom_id res chain seq x y z
N MET A 1 30.95 2.44 29.26
CA MET A 1 30.24 1.17 28.96
C MET A 1 30.09 1.06 27.44
N LYS A 2 30.67 0.04 26.79
CA LYS A 2 30.74 -0.05 25.31
C LYS A 2 29.34 -0.22 24.70
N MET A 3 29.04 0.61 23.70
CA MET A 3 27.77 0.73 22.97
C MET A 3 27.29 -0.61 22.36
N GLY A 4 28.22 -1.50 21.98
CA GLY A 4 27.91 -2.84 21.45
C GLY A 4 27.23 -3.80 22.45
N THR A 5 27.44 -3.63 23.76
CA THR A 5 26.80 -4.49 24.79
C THR A 5 25.35 -4.08 25.08
N ARG A 6 24.94 -2.86 24.70
CA ARG A 6 23.57 -2.35 24.86
C ARG A 6 22.63 -2.90 23.78
N LEU A 7 23.12 -3.06 22.56
CA LEU A 7 22.38 -3.67 21.45
C LEU A 7 22.06 -5.14 21.70
N ILE A 8 22.98 -5.90 22.30
CA ILE A 8 22.79 -7.34 22.52
C ILE A 8 21.66 -7.61 23.52
N LEU A 9 21.48 -6.79 24.55
CA LEU A 9 20.43 -7.00 25.55
C LEU A 9 19.04 -6.52 25.09
N GLY A 10 18.99 -5.41 24.35
CA GLY A 10 17.75 -4.95 23.69
C GLY A 10 17.29 -5.93 22.61
N ALA A 11 18.22 -6.47 21.82
CA ALA A 11 17.94 -7.52 20.84
C ALA A 11 17.55 -8.86 21.50
N PHE A 12 18.06 -9.16 22.70
CA PHE A 12 17.73 -10.38 23.44
C PHE A 12 16.31 -10.33 24.04
N LEU A 13 15.90 -9.19 24.60
CA LEU A 13 14.51 -8.98 25.07
C LEU A 13 13.51 -8.97 23.90
N MET A 14 13.91 -8.46 22.73
CA MET A 14 13.15 -8.60 21.48
C MET A 14 13.07 -10.07 21.01
N GLY A 15 14.16 -10.83 21.15
CA GLY A 15 14.26 -12.24 20.73
C GLY A 15 13.40 -13.19 21.54
N ILE A 16 13.22 -12.94 22.84
CA ILE A 16 12.30 -13.73 23.70
C ILE A 16 10.84 -13.54 23.24
N PHE A 17 10.48 -12.34 22.79
CA PHE A 17 9.13 -12.03 22.30
C PHE A 17 8.88 -12.49 20.86
N LEU A 18 9.92 -12.50 20.00
CA LEU A 18 9.81 -12.98 18.62
C LEU A 18 9.69 -14.51 18.50
N LEU A 19 10.07 -15.28 19.53
CA LEU A 19 10.07 -16.74 19.48
C LEU A 19 8.72 -17.39 19.84
N ILE A 20 7.67 -16.61 20.14
CA ILE A 20 6.47 -17.15 20.75
C ILE A 20 5.21 -16.58 20.10
N SER A 21 4.95 -17.04 18.88
CA SER A 21 3.63 -16.95 18.25
C SER A 21 2.78 -18.13 18.73
N PRO A 22 1.57 -17.92 19.28
CA PRO A 22 0.67 -19.03 19.55
C PRO A 22 0.16 -19.57 18.20
N GLY A 23 0.84 -20.57 17.68
CA GLY A 23 0.30 -21.36 16.58
C GLY A 23 -0.97 -22.06 17.07
N LYS A 24 -2.13 -21.59 16.65
CA LYS A 24 -3.44 -22.29 16.70
C LYS A 24 -3.87 -22.96 18.02
N ALA A 25 -3.26 -22.67 19.18
CA ALA A 25 -3.66 -23.27 20.45
C ALA A 25 -4.91 -22.57 21.00
N GLN A 26 -6.02 -23.31 21.14
CA GLN A 26 -7.21 -22.85 21.88
C GLN A 26 -6.95 -23.03 23.39
N LEU A 27 -6.35 -22.01 24.02
CA LEU A 27 -6.21 -21.96 25.47
C LEU A 27 -7.57 -21.72 26.14
N VAL A 28 -7.81 -22.32 27.30
CA VAL A 28 -9.03 -22.09 28.09
C VAL A 28 -8.92 -20.73 28.81
N ASN A 29 -10.04 -20.08 29.12
CA ASN A 29 -10.07 -18.72 29.68
C ASN A 29 -9.18 -18.50 30.92
N GLU A 30 -8.99 -19.52 31.76
CA GLU A 30 -8.19 -19.44 32.99
C GLU A 30 -6.68 -19.53 32.71
N GLU A 31 -6.25 -20.49 31.87
CA GLU A 31 -4.86 -20.59 31.40
C GLU A 31 -4.43 -19.36 30.59
N ALA A 32 -5.36 -18.79 29.82
CA ALA A 32 -5.15 -17.55 29.09
C ALA A 32 -4.87 -16.38 30.05
N LEU A 33 -5.63 -16.28 31.15
CA LEU A 33 -5.50 -15.22 32.15
C LEU A 33 -4.18 -15.31 32.94
N GLU A 34 -3.77 -16.51 33.34
CA GLU A 34 -2.50 -16.69 34.06
C GLU A 34 -1.28 -16.40 33.16
N LEU A 35 -1.30 -16.89 31.90
CA LEU A 35 -0.27 -16.58 30.91
C LEU A 35 -0.21 -15.08 30.59
N GLN A 36 -1.35 -14.42 30.64
CA GLN A 36 -1.54 -13.01 30.40
C GLN A 36 -1.00 -12.14 31.57
N LEU A 37 -1.19 -12.56 32.82
CA LEU A 37 -0.54 -11.96 34.00
C LEU A 37 0.98 -12.14 33.95
N PHE A 38 1.44 -13.33 33.56
CA PHE A 38 2.87 -13.63 33.40
C PHE A 38 3.54 -12.70 32.39
N ARG A 39 2.95 -12.52 31.20
CA ARG A 39 3.46 -11.63 30.15
C ARG A 39 3.51 -10.16 30.60
N THR A 40 2.49 -9.72 31.33
CA THR A 40 2.45 -8.36 31.89
C THR A 40 3.64 -8.07 32.79
N LYS A 41 4.03 -9.02 33.64
CA LYS A 41 5.19 -8.88 34.52
C LYS A 41 6.51 -8.80 33.74
N LEU A 42 6.66 -9.55 32.64
CA LEU A 42 7.86 -9.44 31.80
C LEU A 42 7.99 -8.07 31.11
N VAL A 43 6.87 -7.48 30.67
CA VAL A 43 6.85 -6.13 30.06
C VAL A 43 7.21 -5.06 31.10
N GLN A 44 6.59 -5.11 32.28
CA GLN A 44 6.93 -4.20 33.37
C GLN A 44 8.41 -4.29 33.75
N ALA A 45 8.97 -5.51 33.76
CA ALA A 45 10.38 -5.73 34.03
C ALA A 45 11.29 -5.13 32.95
N ARG A 46 10.93 -5.24 31.67
CA ARG A 46 11.63 -4.59 30.54
C ARG A 46 11.60 -3.08 30.68
N ASP A 47 10.44 -2.49 30.93
CA ASP A 47 10.28 -1.04 30.93
C ASP A 47 11.04 -0.41 32.10
N ALA A 48 10.96 -1.01 33.28
CA ALA A 48 11.79 -0.64 34.43
C ALA A 48 13.29 -0.77 34.09
N TYR A 49 13.70 -1.82 33.39
CA TYR A 49 15.08 -1.99 32.95
C TYR A 49 15.54 -0.89 31.98
N LEU A 50 14.71 -0.55 30.98
CA LEU A 50 15.00 0.51 30.00
C LEU A 50 15.09 1.89 30.67
N LYS A 51 14.23 2.15 31.67
CA LYS A 51 14.26 3.35 32.52
C LYS A 51 15.39 3.35 33.55
N ARG A 52 16.19 2.29 33.60
CA ARG A 52 17.30 2.06 34.55
C ARG A 52 16.85 1.88 36.01
N GLN A 53 15.60 1.56 36.24
CA GLN A 53 15.03 1.19 37.54
C GLN A 53 15.32 -0.29 37.82
N MET A 54 16.58 -0.60 38.11
CA MET A 54 17.06 -1.99 38.16
C MET A 54 16.43 -2.83 39.28
N GLN A 55 16.06 -2.21 40.40
CA GLN A 55 15.40 -2.87 41.53
C GLN A 55 13.94 -3.22 41.22
N GLU A 56 13.21 -2.30 40.58
CA GLU A 56 11.85 -2.54 40.10
C GLU A 56 11.85 -3.63 39.01
N ALA A 57 12.80 -3.57 38.08
CA ALA A 57 12.96 -4.59 37.06
C ALA A 57 13.16 -5.98 37.69
N ALA A 58 14.04 -6.08 38.70
CA ALA A 58 14.27 -7.33 39.43
C ALA A 58 12.99 -7.85 40.12
N GLN A 59 12.19 -6.98 40.74
CA GLN A 59 10.92 -7.37 41.36
C GLN A 59 9.92 -7.91 40.32
N TYR A 60 9.73 -7.22 39.20
CA TYR A 60 8.82 -7.69 38.15
C TYR A 60 9.26 -9.02 37.53
N TYR A 61 10.56 -9.29 37.43
CA TYR A 61 11.05 -10.62 37.04
C TYR A 61 10.75 -11.72 38.05
N ARG A 62 10.80 -11.43 39.37
CA ARG A 62 10.39 -12.37 40.42
C ARG A 62 8.90 -12.68 40.33
N ASP A 63 8.08 -11.66 40.13
CA ASP A 63 6.63 -11.84 39.96
C ASP A 63 6.31 -12.71 38.72
N ALA A 64 7.02 -12.49 37.61
CA ALA A 64 6.87 -13.31 36.40
C ALA A 64 7.27 -14.77 36.67
N GLU A 65 8.38 -15.02 37.37
CA GLU A 65 8.79 -16.38 37.70
C GLU A 65 7.79 -17.11 38.61
N ALA A 66 7.24 -16.42 39.61
CA ALA A 66 6.22 -17.00 40.48
C ALA A 66 4.97 -17.41 39.70
N LEU A 67 4.53 -16.56 38.76
CA LEU A 67 3.41 -16.87 37.86
C LEU A 67 3.75 -18.02 36.91
N LEU A 68 4.98 -18.09 36.40
CA LEU A 68 5.43 -19.21 35.56
C LEU A 68 5.40 -20.54 36.32
N ALA A 69 5.81 -20.55 37.59
CA ALA A 69 5.75 -21.73 38.44
C ALA A 69 4.29 -22.16 38.71
N GLN A 70 3.42 -21.19 39.02
CA GLN A 70 1.98 -21.44 39.22
C GLN A 70 1.33 -22.06 37.98
N ILE A 71 1.60 -21.53 36.78
CA ILE A 71 1.07 -22.07 35.52
C ILE A 71 1.58 -23.49 35.28
N LYS A 72 2.85 -23.80 35.60
CA LYS A 72 3.41 -25.15 35.43
C LYS A 72 2.76 -26.17 36.38
N ASP A 73 2.42 -25.77 37.60
CA ASP A 73 1.77 -26.62 38.59
C ASP A 73 0.29 -26.92 38.24
N GLY A 74 -0.36 -26.05 37.47
CA GLY A 74 -1.74 -26.20 36.98
C GLY A 74 -1.99 -27.32 35.96
N LYS A 75 -0.98 -28.15 35.64
CA LYS A 75 -1.02 -29.19 34.60
C LYS A 75 -1.41 -28.66 33.20
N PRO A 76 -0.61 -27.73 32.64
CA PRO A 76 -0.92 -27.08 31.37
C PRO A 76 -0.92 -28.07 30.20
N SER A 77 -1.58 -27.71 29.09
CA SER A 77 -1.52 -28.47 27.83
C SER A 77 -0.07 -28.67 27.33
N ASP A 78 0.18 -29.72 26.53
CA ASP A 78 1.54 -30.05 26.08
C ASP A 78 2.14 -28.96 25.15
N GLU A 79 1.27 -28.26 24.40
CA GLU A 79 1.65 -27.09 23.60
C GLU A 79 2.06 -25.90 24.50
N LEU A 80 1.31 -25.67 25.59
CA LEU A 80 1.64 -24.64 26.57
C LEU A 80 2.92 -24.99 27.36
N LYS A 81 3.15 -26.26 27.72
CA LYS A 81 4.41 -26.71 28.36
C LYS A 81 5.63 -26.37 27.52
N ALA A 82 5.60 -26.66 26.22
CA ALA A 82 6.70 -26.36 25.31
C ALA A 82 7.04 -24.86 25.27
N MET A 83 6.00 -24.00 25.30
CA MET A 83 6.17 -22.54 25.38
C MET A 83 6.76 -22.11 26.75
N LEU A 84 6.22 -22.63 27.85
CA LEU A 84 6.68 -22.31 29.22
C LEU A 84 8.13 -22.73 29.48
N ASP A 85 8.64 -23.75 28.79
CA ASP A 85 10.04 -24.16 28.87
C ASP A 85 10.98 -23.25 28.06
N VAL A 86 10.52 -22.66 26.97
CA VAL A 86 11.25 -21.58 26.26
C VAL A 86 11.29 -20.33 27.15
N TYR A 87 10.16 -19.96 27.76
CA TYR A 87 10.09 -18.83 28.69
C TYR A 87 11.02 -19.00 29.91
N GLY A 88 11.02 -20.18 30.54
CA GLY A 88 11.87 -20.46 31.70
C GLY A 88 13.37 -20.31 31.41
N ARG A 89 13.85 -20.90 30.30
CA ARG A 89 15.28 -20.80 29.90
C ARG A 89 15.71 -19.35 29.65
N SER A 90 14.82 -18.54 29.10
CA SER A 90 15.05 -17.12 28.84
C SER A 90 15.14 -16.30 30.12
N ILE A 91 14.29 -16.59 31.12
CA ILE A 91 14.36 -15.96 32.45
C ILE A 91 15.68 -16.32 33.14
N ASP A 92 16.10 -17.59 33.11
CA ASP A 92 17.34 -18.06 33.74
C ASP A 92 18.58 -17.39 33.14
N LEU A 93 18.63 -17.25 31.82
CA LEU A 93 19.74 -16.58 31.14
C LEU A 93 19.81 -15.10 31.52
N PHE A 94 18.66 -14.43 31.65
CA PHE A 94 18.58 -13.04 32.05
C PHE A 94 19.03 -12.83 33.50
N LYS A 95 18.57 -13.68 34.42
CA LYS A 95 19.03 -13.69 35.83
C LYS A 95 20.55 -13.83 35.94
N THR A 96 21.11 -14.74 35.15
CA THR A 96 22.58 -14.95 35.09
C THR A 96 23.29 -13.66 34.68
N GLN A 97 22.74 -12.90 33.73
CA GLN A 97 23.32 -11.64 33.29
C GLN A 97 23.16 -10.49 34.30
N LEU A 98 22.06 -10.43 35.06
CA LEU A 98 21.90 -9.48 36.16
C LEU A 98 22.88 -9.78 37.30
N LYS A 99 23.03 -11.06 37.68
CA LYS A 99 24.01 -11.51 38.67
C LYS A 99 25.44 -11.17 38.26
N ASN A 100 25.80 -11.40 36.99
CA ASN A 100 27.12 -11.03 36.44
C ASN A 100 27.41 -9.52 36.45
N ARG A 101 26.40 -8.68 36.70
CA ARG A 101 26.52 -7.22 36.83
C ARG A 101 26.43 -6.73 38.28
N GLY A 102 26.47 -7.65 39.26
CA GLY A 102 26.46 -7.31 40.68
C GLY A 102 25.11 -6.83 41.19
N ILE A 103 24.01 -7.13 40.48
CA ILE A 103 22.66 -6.82 40.93
C ILE A 103 22.19 -7.95 41.84
N ASP A 104 21.91 -7.61 43.10
CA ASP A 104 21.35 -8.52 44.07
C ASP A 104 19.85 -8.72 43.80
N LEU A 105 19.48 -9.95 43.42
CA LEU A 105 18.10 -10.33 43.12
C LEU A 105 17.32 -10.73 44.37
N ASP A 106 17.97 -10.82 45.53
CA ASP A 106 17.36 -11.28 46.78
C ASP A 106 17.13 -10.11 47.77
N ALA A 107 17.55 -8.90 47.42
CA ALA A 107 17.31 -7.70 48.20
C ALA A 107 15.83 -7.25 48.13
N PRO A 108 15.15 -7.06 49.28
CA PRO A 108 13.78 -6.55 49.32
C PRO A 108 13.73 -5.09 48.84
N VAL A 109 12.68 -4.76 48.07
CA VAL A 109 12.43 -3.40 47.57
C VAL A 109 11.16 -2.89 48.21
N GLU A 110 11.25 -1.84 49.02
CA GLU A 110 10.08 -1.07 49.42
C GLU A 110 9.61 -0.26 48.21
N MET A 111 8.51 -0.70 47.59
CA MET A 111 7.88 0.05 46.52
C MET A 111 7.02 1.15 47.12
N GLU A 112 7.26 2.40 46.72
CA GLU A 112 6.28 3.48 46.94
C GLU A 112 5.05 3.14 46.09
N VAL A 113 4.02 2.62 46.75
CA VAL A 113 2.75 2.31 46.10
C VAL A 113 2.08 3.64 45.79
N ALA A 114 2.20 4.10 44.54
CA ALA A 114 1.25 5.04 43.97
C ALA A 114 -0.09 4.29 43.84
N SER A 115 -0.83 4.29 44.93
CA SER A 115 -2.15 3.70 45.09
C SER A 115 -3.17 4.57 44.38
N GLU A 116 -3.21 4.48 43.06
CA GLU A 116 -4.43 4.72 42.31
C GLU A 116 -4.51 3.63 41.24
N THR A 117 -5.07 2.47 41.60
CA THR A 117 -6.02 1.86 40.68
C THR A 117 -7.08 2.92 40.44
N PRO A 118 -7.23 3.50 39.23
CA PRO A 118 -8.46 4.20 38.94
C PRO A 118 -9.53 3.12 39.04
N ALA A 119 -10.36 3.20 40.08
CA ALA A 119 -11.67 2.60 40.01
C ALA A 119 -12.28 3.15 38.72
N MET A 120 -12.48 2.27 37.74
CA MET A 120 -13.25 2.63 36.57
C MET A 120 -14.57 3.20 37.10
N PRO A 121 -14.96 4.43 36.71
CA PRO A 121 -16.30 4.88 37.03
C PRO A 121 -17.25 3.83 36.46
N ALA A 122 -18.08 3.24 37.32
CA ALA A 122 -19.24 2.48 36.87
C ALA A 122 -20.12 3.45 36.08
N ARG A 123 -19.90 3.49 34.77
CA ARG A 123 -20.69 4.28 33.85
C ARG A 123 -21.86 3.41 33.40
N ASN A 124 -23.06 3.97 33.48
CA ASN A 124 -24.29 3.30 33.06
C ASN A 124 -24.16 2.75 31.62
N PRO A 125 -24.66 1.53 31.37
CA PRO A 125 -24.56 0.88 30.07
C PRO A 125 -25.56 1.50 29.10
N SER A 126 -25.05 2.32 28.20
CA SER A 126 -25.67 2.56 26.90
C SER A 126 -24.55 2.90 25.93
N ASP A 127 -24.08 1.84 25.27
CA ASP A 127 -23.10 1.74 24.19
C ASP A 127 -21.63 2.04 24.58
N GLY A 128 -20.82 0.97 24.68
CA GLY A 128 -19.36 1.04 24.90
C GLY A 128 -18.62 1.69 23.73
N ILE A 129 -17.29 1.86 23.83
CA ILE A 129 -16.50 2.55 22.80
C ILE A 129 -16.66 1.83 21.46
N SER A 130 -17.17 2.56 20.47
CA SER A 130 -17.48 2.00 19.15
C SER A 130 -16.19 1.77 18.36
N PHE A 131 -15.98 0.54 17.87
CA PHE A 131 -14.84 0.31 16.99
C PHE A 131 -15.01 1.07 15.68
N VAL A 132 -16.14 0.91 15.00
CA VAL A 132 -16.38 1.55 13.69
C VAL A 132 -16.50 3.08 13.82
N GLY A 133 -17.11 3.57 14.89
CA GLY A 133 -17.37 4.99 15.11
C GLY A 133 -16.20 5.78 15.69
N GLU A 134 -15.38 5.17 16.55
CA GLU A 134 -14.37 5.89 17.33
C GLU A 134 -12.94 5.38 17.14
N ILE A 135 -12.71 4.07 17.00
CA ILE A 135 -11.36 3.50 16.93
C ILE A 135 -10.85 3.37 15.50
N ALA A 136 -11.67 2.81 14.60
CA ALA A 136 -11.35 2.64 13.20
C ALA A 136 -10.96 3.96 12.50
N PRO A 137 -11.58 5.12 12.80
CA PRO A 137 -11.12 6.40 12.28
C PRO A 137 -9.72 6.80 12.74
N ILE A 138 -9.37 6.57 14.02
CA ILE A 138 -8.04 6.87 14.57
C ILE A 138 -7.00 5.99 13.89
N LEU A 139 -7.26 4.68 13.80
CA LEU A 139 -6.37 3.74 13.12
C LEU A 139 -6.24 4.08 11.63
N ALA A 140 -7.33 4.40 10.94
CA ALA A 140 -7.30 4.79 9.53
C ALA A 140 -6.52 6.10 9.30
N GLN A 141 -6.61 7.05 10.24
CA GLN A 141 -5.90 8.33 10.19
C GLN A 141 -4.38 8.16 10.37
N HIS A 142 -3.95 7.46 11.41
CA HIS A 142 -2.54 7.38 11.79
C HIS A 142 -1.80 6.22 11.11
N CYS A 143 -2.48 5.10 10.90
CA CYS A 143 -1.88 3.85 10.42
C CYS A 143 -2.31 3.51 8.98
N GLY A 144 -3.45 4.05 8.52
CA GLY A 144 -4.07 3.69 7.25
C GLY A 144 -3.22 3.96 6.01
N GLY A 145 -2.35 4.97 6.03
CA GLY A 145 -1.45 5.28 4.92
C GLY A 145 -0.36 4.23 4.65
N CYS A 146 -0.15 3.28 5.56
CA CYS A 146 0.87 2.23 5.42
C CYS A 146 0.34 0.81 5.67
N HIS A 147 -0.81 0.67 6.33
CA HIS A 147 -1.40 -0.62 6.72
C HIS A 147 -2.81 -0.86 6.16
N MET A 148 -3.33 -0.02 5.25
CA MET A 148 -4.59 -0.26 4.51
C MET A 148 -4.36 -0.31 2.98
N GLY A 149 -5.24 -1.01 2.27
CA GLY A 149 -5.13 -1.22 0.81
C GLY A 149 -3.99 -2.17 0.44
N ASN A 150 -3.26 -1.86 -0.64
CA ASN A 150 -2.11 -2.65 -1.09
C ASN A 150 -0.84 -2.38 -0.26
N ALA A 151 -0.83 -1.33 0.58
CA ALA A 151 0.25 -1.07 1.51
C ALA A 151 0.07 -1.94 2.77
N ARG A 152 0.90 -2.98 2.88
CA ARG A 152 1.02 -3.85 4.07
C ARG A 152 2.42 -3.75 4.65
N LYS A 153 2.85 -2.53 4.99
CA LYS A 153 4.22 -2.33 5.52
C LYS A 153 4.40 -3.18 6.78
N GLY A 154 5.52 -3.89 6.86
CA GLY A 154 5.81 -4.81 7.97
C GLY A 154 4.92 -6.05 8.03
N GLY A 155 4.23 -6.44 6.94
CA GLY A 155 3.39 -7.63 6.89
C GLY A 155 2.07 -7.52 7.66
N PHE A 156 1.74 -6.32 8.15
CA PHE A 156 0.51 -6.02 8.87
C PHE A 156 -0.53 -5.39 7.96
N SER A 157 -1.80 -5.80 8.08
CA SER A 157 -2.91 -5.12 7.43
C SER A 157 -4.04 -4.87 8.41
N MET A 158 -4.59 -3.66 8.34
CA MET A 158 -5.80 -3.23 9.03
C MET A 158 -6.84 -2.73 8.03
N ALA A 159 -6.81 -3.26 6.80
CA ALA A 159 -7.74 -2.87 5.74
C ALA A 159 -9.19 -3.26 6.06
N THR A 160 -9.39 -4.29 6.88
CA THR A 160 -10.68 -4.75 7.40
C THR A 160 -10.50 -5.14 8.87
N TRP A 161 -11.59 -5.27 9.63
CA TRP A 161 -11.51 -5.76 11.00
C TRP A 161 -10.89 -7.16 11.07
N GLN A 162 -11.25 -8.03 10.13
CA GLN A 162 -10.66 -9.37 10.00
C GLN A 162 -9.14 -9.31 9.77
N ALA A 163 -8.65 -8.38 8.96
CA ALA A 163 -7.21 -8.21 8.75
C ALA A 163 -6.52 -7.67 10.02
N PHE A 164 -7.12 -6.64 10.63
CA PHE A 164 -6.62 -6.01 11.85
C PHE A 164 -6.48 -7.00 13.01
N ARG A 165 -7.51 -7.84 13.25
CA ARG A 165 -7.50 -8.84 14.32
C ARG A 165 -6.56 -10.02 14.06
N ASN A 166 -6.32 -10.37 12.80
CA ASN A 166 -5.37 -11.42 12.41
C ASN A 166 -3.90 -10.99 12.61
N GLY A 167 -3.65 -9.69 12.74
CA GLY A 167 -2.35 -9.12 13.04
C GLY A 167 -1.25 -9.48 12.04
N ILE A 168 -0.01 -9.66 12.51
CA ILE A 168 1.17 -9.85 11.65
C ILE A 168 1.49 -11.34 11.56
N GLY A 169 1.35 -11.93 10.37
CA GLY A 169 1.60 -13.37 10.18
C GLY A 169 0.70 -14.29 11.03
N GLY A 170 -0.46 -13.80 11.48
CA GLY A 170 -1.39 -14.52 12.36
C GLY A 170 -1.23 -14.23 13.86
N ALA A 171 -0.22 -13.45 14.27
CA ALA A 171 -0.06 -13.00 15.65
C ALA A 171 -0.87 -11.71 15.89
N PRO A 172 -1.74 -11.66 16.91
CA PRO A 172 -2.58 -10.49 17.16
C PRO A 172 -1.74 -9.27 17.56
N VAL A 173 -2.13 -8.10 17.10
CA VAL A 173 -1.50 -6.81 17.47
C VAL A 173 -2.18 -6.12 18.65
N ILE A 174 -3.34 -6.62 19.05
CA ILE A 174 -4.12 -6.17 20.21
C ILE A 174 -4.45 -7.38 21.07
N ASP A 175 -4.43 -7.19 22.39
CA ASP A 175 -4.83 -8.18 23.38
C ASP A 175 -6.13 -7.68 24.05
N PRO A 176 -7.31 -8.19 23.66
CA PRO A 176 -8.59 -7.77 24.23
C PRO A 176 -8.58 -7.86 25.77
N GLY A 177 -8.94 -6.76 26.42
CA GLY A 177 -8.89 -6.59 27.88
C GLY A 177 -7.56 -6.05 28.42
N MET A 178 -6.52 -5.90 27.58
CA MET A 178 -5.18 -5.51 28.02
C MET A 178 -4.42 -4.60 27.05
N ALA A 179 -4.78 -3.33 27.09
CA ALA A 179 -4.10 -2.29 26.34
C ALA A 179 -2.60 -2.20 26.66
N GLN A 180 -2.23 -2.32 27.94
CA GLN A 180 -0.86 -2.13 28.44
C GLN A 180 0.17 -3.14 27.93
N VAL A 181 -0.27 -4.28 27.39
CA VAL A 181 0.62 -5.28 26.75
C VAL A 181 0.30 -5.49 25.28
N SER A 182 -0.70 -4.79 24.75
CA SER A 182 -1.04 -4.84 23.33
C SER A 182 0.09 -4.21 22.52
N TYR A 183 0.65 -4.99 21.59
CA TYR A 183 1.76 -4.54 20.73
C TYR A 183 1.45 -3.21 20.03
N LEU A 184 0.19 -3.00 19.62
CA LEU A 184 -0.29 -1.75 19.04
C LEU A 184 -0.11 -0.54 19.96
N VAL A 185 -0.40 -0.67 21.25
CA VAL A 185 -0.29 0.44 22.22
C VAL A 185 1.18 0.74 22.49
N GLU A 186 2.01 -0.29 22.67
CA GLU A 186 3.46 -0.16 22.89
C GLU A 186 4.14 0.67 21.78
N ILE A 187 3.91 0.28 20.52
CA ILE A 187 4.56 0.94 19.37
C ILE A 187 4.01 2.35 19.09
N MET A 188 2.82 2.68 19.62
CA MET A 188 2.26 4.03 19.56
C MET A 188 2.86 4.93 20.64
N GLU A 189 3.07 4.40 21.86
CA GLU A 189 3.63 5.14 22.99
C GLU A 189 5.13 5.43 22.82
N ASP A 190 5.91 4.44 22.37
CA ASP A 190 7.32 4.64 22.02
C ASP A 190 7.48 5.49 20.73
N GLY A 191 6.39 5.57 19.95
CA GLY A 191 6.24 6.19 18.64
C GLY A 191 7.23 5.69 17.59
N SER A 192 7.55 4.41 17.67
CA SER A 192 8.04 3.59 16.57
C SER A 192 7.02 3.54 15.44
N MET A 193 5.72 3.60 15.77
CA MET A 193 4.62 3.67 14.81
C MET A 193 3.57 4.72 15.18
N PRO A 194 3.14 5.56 14.22
CA PRO A 194 3.66 5.66 12.86
C PRO A 194 5.01 6.42 12.80
N PRO A 195 5.90 6.08 11.85
CA PRO A 195 7.25 6.66 11.78
C PRO A 195 7.24 8.14 11.38
N GLY A 196 8.26 8.88 11.84
CA GLY A 196 8.42 10.31 11.58
C GLY A 196 7.48 11.18 12.42
N ASN A 197 7.01 12.31 11.87
CA ASN A 197 6.19 13.28 12.60
C ASN A 197 4.70 12.90 12.73
N ARG A 198 4.33 11.62 12.55
CA ARG A 198 2.92 11.17 12.49
C ARG A 198 2.37 10.64 13.81
N ARG A 199 3.07 10.87 14.93
CA ARG A 199 2.76 10.27 16.25
C ARG A 199 1.28 10.40 16.62
N VAL A 200 0.75 9.33 17.20
CA VAL A 200 -0.61 9.31 17.71
C VAL A 200 -0.66 10.17 18.97
N PRO A 201 -1.60 11.13 19.09
CA PRO A 201 -1.77 11.92 20.30
C PRO A 201 -2.07 11.03 21.52
N ALA A 202 -1.53 11.39 22.70
CA ALA A 202 -1.73 10.60 23.93
C ALA A 202 -3.21 10.40 24.29
N SER A 203 -4.09 11.35 23.96
CA SER A 203 -5.54 11.24 24.16
C SER A 203 -6.20 10.19 23.25
N GLU A 204 -5.67 9.99 22.03
CA GLU A 204 -6.15 8.97 21.10
C GLU A 204 -5.58 7.59 21.44
N ILE A 205 -4.32 7.52 21.89
CA ILE A 205 -3.73 6.30 22.47
C ILE A 205 -4.56 5.85 23.67
N ALA A 206 -4.92 6.76 24.58
CA ALA A 206 -5.75 6.46 25.74
C ALA A 206 -7.15 5.95 25.35
N LYS A 207 -7.73 6.46 24.24
CA LYS A 207 -9.02 5.98 23.74
C LYS A 207 -8.93 4.57 23.14
N ILE A 208 -7.88 4.29 22.36
CA ILE A 208 -7.60 2.94 21.85
C ILE A 208 -7.36 1.98 23.02
N ALA A 209 -6.60 2.41 24.02
CA ALA A 209 -6.35 1.63 25.22
C ALA A 209 -7.65 1.32 25.99
N ALA A 210 -8.52 2.31 26.18
CA ALA A 210 -9.82 2.11 26.82
C ALA A 210 -10.70 1.10 26.06
N TRP A 211 -10.78 1.21 24.73
CA TRP A 211 -11.52 0.25 23.90
C TRP A 211 -10.93 -1.17 23.95
N ILE A 212 -9.60 -1.30 23.94
CA ILE A 212 -8.95 -2.60 24.12
C ILE A 212 -9.32 -3.16 25.48
N ASN A 213 -9.25 -2.38 26.55
CA ASN A 213 -9.62 -2.79 27.91
C ASN A 213 -11.11 -3.16 28.05
N GLU A 214 -12.00 -2.59 27.25
CA GLU A 214 -13.42 -2.98 27.14
C GLU A 214 -13.65 -4.30 26.39
N GLY A 215 -12.56 -4.96 25.96
CA GLY A 215 -12.58 -6.25 25.26
C GLY A 215 -12.48 -6.13 23.74
N ALA A 216 -12.00 -4.99 23.23
CA ALA A 216 -11.75 -4.77 21.80
C ALA A 216 -12.93 -5.18 20.89
N LYS A 217 -14.16 -4.84 21.31
CA LYS A 217 -15.38 -5.29 20.64
C LYS A 217 -15.51 -4.65 19.26
N PHE A 218 -15.89 -5.46 18.28
CA PHE A 218 -16.25 -5.00 16.94
C PHE A 218 -17.76 -4.86 16.83
N ASP A 219 -18.20 -3.67 16.45
CA ASP A 219 -19.60 -3.28 16.31
C ASP A 219 -20.00 -2.99 14.86
N GLY A 220 -19.18 -3.41 13.89
CA GLY A 220 -19.50 -3.33 12.46
C GLY A 220 -20.36 -4.49 11.98
N MET A 221 -21.08 -4.28 10.87
CA MET A 221 -21.97 -5.29 10.29
C MET A 221 -21.24 -6.49 9.68
N SER A 222 -20.02 -6.27 9.16
CA SER A 222 -19.20 -7.32 8.55
C SER A 222 -17.73 -7.10 8.84
N GLU A 223 -17.05 -8.14 9.32
CA GLU A 223 -15.62 -8.10 9.62
C GLU A 223 -14.74 -7.90 8.37
N ARG A 224 -15.30 -8.11 7.18
CA ARG A 224 -14.64 -7.97 5.88
C ARG A 224 -14.87 -6.62 5.22
N ASP A 225 -15.72 -5.80 5.82
CA ASP A 225 -15.93 -4.45 5.32
C ASP A 225 -14.64 -3.65 5.52
N PRO A 226 -14.31 -2.74 4.58
CA PRO A 226 -13.17 -1.85 4.75
C PRO A 226 -13.26 -1.13 6.10
N LEU A 227 -12.15 -1.06 6.83
CA LEU A 227 -12.09 -0.43 8.16
C LEU A 227 -12.43 1.07 8.10
N ASN A 228 -12.36 1.67 6.91
CA ASN A 228 -12.77 3.05 6.62
C ASN A 228 -14.17 3.16 5.98
N ALA A 229 -14.97 2.09 5.97
CA ALA A 229 -16.35 2.15 5.52
C ALA A 229 -17.16 3.07 6.44
N PRO A 230 -17.91 4.04 5.90
CA PRO A 230 -18.71 4.93 6.75
C PRO A 230 -19.79 4.11 7.47
N PRO A 231 -20.12 4.41 8.74
CA PRO A 231 -21.30 3.85 9.37
C PRO A 231 -22.53 4.27 8.56
N ARG A 232 -23.19 3.30 7.91
CA ARG A 232 -24.43 3.56 7.17
C ARG A 232 -25.55 3.81 8.17
N SER A 233 -25.83 5.09 8.44
CA SER A 233 -27.06 5.48 9.12
C SER A 233 -28.24 5.01 8.27
N MET A 234 -29.01 4.07 8.82
CA MET A 234 -30.26 3.58 8.22
C MET A 234 -31.33 4.65 8.33
N SER A 235 -31.34 5.60 7.39
CA SER A 235 -32.56 6.27 6.90
C SER A 235 -32.21 7.20 5.73
N THR A 236 -32.51 6.77 4.51
CA THR A 236 -32.72 7.69 3.39
C THR A 236 -34.04 7.35 2.70
N PRO A 237 -34.94 8.32 2.49
CA PRO A 237 -35.99 8.17 1.51
C PRO A 237 -35.39 8.23 0.11
N SER A 238 -35.83 7.30 -0.73
CA SER A 238 -35.52 7.22 -2.16
C SER A 238 -35.98 8.48 -2.89
N MET A 239 -35.09 9.14 -3.63
CA MET A 239 -35.47 10.03 -4.72
C MET A 239 -34.67 9.71 -5.99
N ALA A 240 -35.39 9.78 -7.10
CA ALA A 240 -35.03 9.29 -8.42
C ALA A 240 -33.85 10.05 -9.04
N VAL A 241 -32.99 9.27 -9.70
CA VAL A 241 -31.97 9.76 -10.64
C VAL A 241 -32.67 10.08 -11.95
N ALA A 242 -32.66 11.35 -12.35
CA ALA A 242 -32.95 11.75 -13.71
C ALA A 242 -31.62 11.80 -14.48
N GLU A 243 -31.45 10.94 -15.47
CA GLU A 243 -30.40 11.07 -16.49
C GLU A 243 -30.86 12.04 -17.59
N ALA A 244 -29.98 12.98 -17.96
CA ALA A 244 -29.96 13.63 -19.26
C ALA A 244 -28.55 14.19 -19.57
N SER A 245 -28.23 14.23 -20.87
CA SER A 245 -26.93 14.52 -21.49
C SER A 245 -26.82 15.94 -22.07
N SER A 246 -25.66 16.61 -21.91
CA SER A 246 -25.05 17.55 -22.89
C SER A 246 -23.67 18.03 -22.39
N ASP A 247 -22.88 18.58 -23.31
CA ASP A 247 -21.48 19.05 -23.23
C ASP A 247 -21.22 20.22 -22.23
N ASP A 248 -22.20 20.58 -21.40
CA ASP A 248 -22.17 21.71 -20.45
C ASP A 248 -21.97 21.28 -18.98
N LYS A 249 -21.83 19.98 -18.70
CA LYS A 249 -21.68 19.49 -17.32
C LYS A 249 -20.33 19.89 -16.70
N VAL A 250 -20.36 20.26 -15.44
CA VAL A 250 -19.15 20.55 -14.67
C VAL A 250 -18.56 19.24 -14.16
N LEU A 251 -17.34 18.93 -14.61
CA LEU A 251 -16.65 17.72 -14.19
C LEU A 251 -15.78 18.02 -12.97
N PHE A 252 -15.93 17.25 -11.90
CA PHE A 252 -15.12 17.45 -10.71
C PHE A 252 -13.62 17.39 -11.04
N SER A 253 -13.18 16.43 -11.87
CA SER A 253 -11.76 16.31 -12.19
C SER A 253 -11.19 17.42 -13.08
N ARG A 254 -12.01 18.00 -13.97
CA ARG A 254 -11.61 19.08 -14.90
C ARG A 254 -11.67 20.45 -14.25
N ASP A 255 -12.77 20.72 -13.55
CA ASP A 255 -13.19 22.09 -13.22
C ASP A 255 -13.00 22.43 -11.74
N ILE A 256 -13.15 21.45 -10.85
CA ILE A 256 -13.19 21.68 -9.40
C ILE A 256 -11.87 21.25 -8.75
N ALA A 257 -11.39 20.04 -9.03
CA ALA A 257 -10.20 19.46 -8.43
C ALA A 257 -8.93 20.32 -8.63
N PRO A 258 -8.65 20.91 -9.83
CA PRO A 258 -7.48 21.78 -9.99
C PRO A 258 -7.56 23.06 -9.14
N VAL A 259 -8.75 23.61 -8.93
CA VAL A 259 -8.92 24.82 -8.11
C VAL A 259 -8.73 24.48 -6.63
N LEU A 260 -9.31 23.36 -6.18
CA LEU A 260 -9.13 22.88 -4.81
C LEU A 260 -7.67 22.61 -4.49
N GLU A 261 -6.96 21.95 -5.42
CA GLU A 261 -5.52 21.68 -5.32
C GLU A 261 -4.74 23.00 -5.17
N ALA A 262 -4.88 23.92 -6.11
CA ALA A 262 -4.10 25.15 -6.14
C ALA A 262 -4.42 26.16 -5.02
N ARG A 263 -5.69 26.23 -4.58
CA ARG A 263 -6.18 27.32 -3.69
C ARG A 263 -6.53 26.87 -2.28
N CYS A 264 -6.82 25.59 -2.08
CA CYS A 264 -7.42 25.12 -0.83
C CYS A 264 -6.54 24.09 -0.10
N THR A 265 -5.85 23.19 -0.82
CA THR A 265 -5.12 22.08 -0.16
C THR A 265 -3.92 22.50 0.68
N ASN A 266 -3.38 23.71 0.48
CA ASN A 266 -2.28 24.23 1.32
C ASN A 266 -2.70 24.41 2.80
N CYS A 267 -3.97 24.74 3.06
CA CYS A 267 -4.48 24.95 4.43
C CYS A 267 -5.56 23.95 4.85
N HIS A 268 -6.25 23.33 3.89
CA HIS A 268 -7.28 22.31 4.11
C HIS A 268 -6.84 20.95 3.55
N GLY A 269 -5.54 20.68 3.62
CA GLY A 269 -4.89 19.47 3.13
C GLY A 269 -4.73 18.42 4.21
N THR A 270 -3.50 17.96 4.39
CA THR A 270 -3.13 17.06 5.50
C THR A 270 -3.06 17.78 6.83
N ASP A 271 -2.56 19.01 6.83
CA ASP A 271 -2.57 19.93 7.97
C ASP A 271 -3.85 20.77 7.86
N ASN A 272 -4.66 20.84 8.92
CA ASN A 272 -5.93 21.55 8.87
C ASN A 272 -6.32 22.27 10.17
N ASP A 273 -6.30 23.60 10.12
CA ASP A 273 -6.98 24.43 11.11
C ASP A 273 -8.50 24.32 10.88
N GLY A 274 -9.25 23.87 11.90
CA GLY A 274 -10.72 23.78 11.85
C GLY A 274 -11.31 22.45 11.35
N GLY A 275 -10.50 21.39 11.22
CA GLY A 275 -11.00 20.02 11.01
C GLY A 275 -11.54 19.70 9.60
N LEU A 276 -11.59 20.68 8.69
CA LEU A 276 -11.99 20.47 7.30
C LEU A 276 -10.83 19.94 6.46
N ARG A 277 -11.07 18.90 5.66
CA ARG A 277 -10.12 18.37 4.68
C ARG A 277 -10.76 18.34 3.29
N VAL A 278 -10.13 19.01 2.32
CA VAL A 278 -10.59 19.05 0.91
C VAL A 278 -9.65 18.31 -0.04
N ASN A 279 -8.64 17.63 0.51
CA ASN A 279 -7.63 16.92 -0.27
C ASN A 279 -8.19 15.69 -1.01
N THR A 280 -9.34 15.15 -0.61
CA THR A 280 -10.03 14.03 -1.30
C THR A 280 -11.54 14.29 -1.32
N PHE A 281 -12.25 13.73 -2.30
CA PHE A 281 -13.70 13.88 -2.36
C PHE A 281 -14.39 13.23 -1.16
N ALA A 282 -13.90 12.07 -0.71
CA ALA A 282 -14.38 11.41 0.51
C ALA A 282 -14.20 12.27 1.77
N ALA A 283 -13.14 13.08 1.85
CA ALA A 283 -12.96 14.02 2.95
C ALA A 283 -13.94 15.20 2.88
N MET A 284 -14.18 15.73 1.68
CA MET A 284 -15.18 16.79 1.50
C MET A 284 -16.58 16.35 1.90
N MET A 285 -16.94 15.10 1.56
CA MET A 285 -18.23 14.49 1.94
C MET A 285 -18.38 14.28 3.46
N ARG A 286 -17.29 14.14 4.21
CA ARG A 286 -17.32 14.05 5.67
C ARG A 286 -17.56 15.41 6.33
N GLY A 287 -17.31 16.51 5.62
CA GLY A 287 -17.41 17.86 6.19
C GLY A 287 -16.27 18.21 7.14
N GLY A 288 -16.45 19.30 7.89
CA GLY A 288 -15.53 19.77 8.92
C GLY A 288 -16.24 20.01 10.25
N ALA A 289 -15.59 20.70 11.18
CA ALA A 289 -16.18 21.01 12.48
C ALA A 289 -17.49 21.83 12.37
N SER A 290 -17.66 22.59 11.29
CA SER A 290 -18.87 23.36 10.97
C SER A 290 -19.95 22.56 10.23
N GLY A 291 -19.82 21.23 10.12
CA GLY A 291 -20.74 20.35 9.43
C GLY A 291 -20.42 20.14 7.94
N ASP A 292 -21.44 19.79 7.16
CA ASP A 292 -21.31 19.46 5.74
C ASP A 292 -20.71 20.61 4.93
N LEU A 293 -19.71 20.29 4.11
CA LEU A 293 -19.07 21.29 3.24
C LEU A 293 -20.03 21.79 2.16
N PHE A 294 -20.84 20.91 1.59
CA PHE A 294 -21.81 21.24 0.56
C PHE A 294 -23.04 20.33 0.66
N LYS A 295 -24.16 20.81 0.12
CA LYS A 295 -25.44 20.11 0.04
C LYS A 295 -25.77 19.87 -1.43
N PRO A 296 -25.68 18.63 -1.93
CA PRO A 296 -26.01 18.30 -3.32
C PRO A 296 -27.39 18.87 -3.73
N GLY A 297 -27.44 19.55 -4.88
CA GLY A 297 -28.65 20.19 -5.41
C GLY A 297 -28.99 21.55 -4.79
N ASN A 298 -28.27 22.01 -3.76
CA ASN A 298 -28.56 23.27 -3.06
C ASN A 298 -27.30 24.13 -2.85
N PRO A 299 -26.86 24.89 -3.88
CA PRO A 299 -25.70 25.78 -3.77
C PRO A 299 -25.86 26.85 -2.69
N GLN A 300 -27.03 27.49 -2.59
CA GLN A 300 -27.27 28.60 -1.64
C GLN A 300 -27.20 28.12 -0.18
N GLY A 301 -27.62 26.89 0.08
CA GLY A 301 -27.54 26.24 1.40
C GLY A 301 -26.20 25.55 1.70
N SER A 302 -25.22 25.62 0.80
CA SER A 302 -23.93 24.95 0.93
C SER A 302 -22.88 25.85 1.59
N LEU A 303 -22.22 25.35 2.64
CA LEU A 303 -21.22 26.10 3.40
C LEU A 303 -20.04 26.55 2.51
N LEU A 304 -19.62 25.72 1.57
CA LEU A 304 -18.57 26.03 0.60
C LEU A 304 -18.88 27.33 -0.16
N ILE A 305 -20.09 27.45 -0.72
CA ILE A 305 -20.51 28.64 -1.48
C ILE A 305 -20.60 29.86 -0.57
N GLN A 306 -21.13 29.70 0.63
CA GLN A 306 -21.23 30.78 1.61
C GLN A 306 -19.85 31.28 2.06
N LYS A 307 -18.88 30.38 2.28
CA LYS A 307 -17.49 30.73 2.62
C LYS A 307 -16.78 31.41 1.45
N LEU A 308 -16.97 30.93 0.21
CA LEU A 308 -16.38 31.55 -0.97
C LEU A 308 -16.94 32.97 -1.22
N ASN A 309 -18.24 33.19 -0.97
CA ASN A 309 -18.89 34.50 -1.09
C ASN A 309 -18.75 35.41 0.15
N GLY A 310 -18.21 34.90 1.26
CA GLY A 310 -18.13 35.64 2.52
C GLY A 310 -19.48 35.90 3.20
N THR A 311 -20.51 35.12 2.86
CA THR A 311 -21.86 35.22 3.44
C THR A 311 -22.13 34.18 4.53
N ALA A 312 -21.14 33.36 4.87
CA ALA A 312 -21.25 32.39 5.96
C ALA A 312 -21.49 33.08 7.30
N SER A 313 -22.33 32.49 8.14
CA SER A 313 -22.69 33.02 9.47
C SER A 313 -21.54 33.04 10.47
N ASP A 314 -20.50 32.24 10.22
CA ASP A 314 -19.29 32.13 11.04
C ASP A 314 -18.06 32.07 10.14
N GLY A 315 -16.93 32.58 10.64
CA GLY A 315 -15.61 32.63 10.00
C GLY A 315 -15.49 33.58 8.80
N GLN A 316 -14.27 33.72 8.29
CA GLN A 316 -13.94 34.63 7.19
C GLN A 316 -14.20 34.00 5.81
N ARG A 317 -14.30 34.87 4.80
CA ARG A 317 -14.34 34.48 3.39
C ARG A 317 -13.09 33.68 3.01
N MET A 318 -13.28 32.63 2.22
CA MET A 318 -12.21 31.82 1.66
C MET A 318 -12.01 32.09 0.15
N PRO A 319 -10.78 31.93 -0.40
CA PRO A 319 -9.55 31.58 0.32
C PRO A 319 -9.05 32.73 1.22
N LEU A 320 -8.59 32.38 2.42
CA LEU A 320 -8.19 33.35 3.44
C LEU A 320 -6.97 34.16 2.97
N ASN A 321 -7.00 35.49 3.16
CA ASN A 321 -5.92 36.41 2.79
C ASN A 321 -5.47 36.30 1.32
N GLN A 322 -6.33 35.79 0.44
CA GLN A 322 -6.11 35.76 -1.00
C GLN A 322 -7.24 36.46 -1.73
N GLU A 323 -7.00 36.79 -3.00
CA GLU A 323 -8.03 37.27 -3.91
C GLU A 323 -9.20 36.29 -4.00
N PRO A 324 -10.45 36.78 -4.15
CA PRO A 324 -11.59 35.93 -4.43
C PRO A 324 -11.37 35.06 -5.68
N LEU A 325 -12.06 33.92 -5.74
CA LEU A 325 -12.15 33.18 -7.00
C LEU A 325 -12.82 34.07 -8.05
N SER A 326 -12.40 33.96 -9.32
CA SER A 326 -13.08 34.69 -10.39
C SER A 326 -14.52 34.22 -10.55
N ASP A 327 -15.39 35.10 -11.03
CA ASP A 327 -16.82 34.81 -11.22
C ASP A 327 -17.04 33.53 -12.03
N ALA A 328 -16.23 33.31 -13.07
CA ALA A 328 -16.28 32.10 -13.89
C ALA A 328 -15.95 30.82 -13.10
N VAL A 329 -14.96 30.87 -12.22
CA VAL A 329 -14.61 29.73 -11.35
C VAL A 329 -15.68 29.52 -10.28
N MET A 330 -16.16 30.60 -9.68
CA MET A 330 -17.22 30.55 -8.69
C MET A 330 -18.51 29.92 -9.26
N GLN A 331 -18.87 30.31 -10.49
CA GLN A 331 -20.01 29.74 -11.20
C GLN A 331 -19.86 28.22 -11.42
N LYS A 332 -18.64 27.71 -11.67
CA LYS A 332 -18.40 26.26 -11.78
C LYS A 332 -18.71 25.54 -10.47
N PHE A 333 -18.30 26.07 -9.32
CA PHE A 333 -18.64 25.49 -8.01
C PHE A 333 -20.16 25.49 -7.75
N ILE A 334 -20.84 26.59 -8.11
CA ILE A 334 -22.30 26.71 -7.97
C ILE A 334 -23.00 25.66 -8.84
N THR A 335 -22.68 25.62 -10.13
CA THR A 335 -23.27 24.68 -11.08
C THR A 335 -22.98 23.24 -10.69
N TRP A 336 -21.74 22.92 -10.30
CA TRP A 336 -21.37 21.57 -9.84
C TRP A 336 -22.20 21.10 -8.64
N ILE A 337 -22.40 21.95 -7.63
CA ILE A 337 -23.27 21.61 -6.49
C ILE A 337 -24.71 21.47 -6.94
N GLN A 338 -25.19 22.35 -7.82
CA GLN A 338 -26.55 22.31 -8.37
C GLN A 338 -26.83 20.99 -9.12
N GLU A 339 -25.83 20.47 -9.83
CA GLU A 339 -25.87 19.18 -10.52
C GLU A 339 -25.80 17.97 -9.56
N GLY A 340 -25.77 18.20 -8.26
CA GLY A 340 -25.70 17.16 -7.24
C GLY A 340 -24.27 16.81 -6.80
N ALA A 341 -23.31 17.69 -7.08
CA ALA A 341 -21.89 17.50 -6.78
C ALA A 341 -21.33 16.16 -7.31
N PRO A 342 -21.54 15.83 -8.61
CA PRO A 342 -21.12 14.55 -9.18
C PRO A 342 -19.59 14.39 -9.08
N TYR A 343 -19.16 13.16 -8.80
CA TYR A 343 -17.76 12.78 -8.78
C TYR A 343 -17.50 11.76 -9.89
N ASP A 344 -16.60 12.11 -10.80
CA ASP A 344 -16.38 11.46 -12.10
C ASP A 344 -15.17 10.51 -12.11
N GLN A 345 -14.70 10.09 -10.93
CA GLN A 345 -13.70 9.03 -10.80
C GLN A 345 -14.24 7.87 -9.96
N GLU A 346 -13.69 6.67 -10.16
CA GLU A 346 -14.12 5.48 -9.43
C GLU A 346 -13.76 5.52 -7.94
N ASN A 347 -12.58 6.06 -7.61
CA ASN A 347 -12.04 6.05 -6.25
C ASN A 347 -12.10 7.45 -5.60
N ARG A 348 -13.07 7.66 -4.71
CA ARG A 348 -13.30 8.92 -3.98
C ARG A 348 -12.19 9.30 -2.98
N ASN A 349 -11.27 8.39 -2.69
CA ASN A 349 -10.11 8.65 -1.82
C ASN A 349 -8.87 9.11 -2.58
N LEU A 350 -8.93 9.21 -3.91
CA LEU A 350 -7.86 9.85 -4.67
C LEU A 350 -7.73 11.31 -4.24
N THR A 351 -6.48 11.78 -4.16
CA THR A 351 -6.24 13.18 -3.86
C THR A 351 -6.74 14.06 -5.02
N VAL A 352 -7.23 15.26 -4.72
CA VAL A 352 -7.67 16.22 -5.77
C VAL A 352 -6.55 16.52 -6.76
N ALA A 353 -5.29 16.55 -6.29
CA ALA A 353 -4.11 16.63 -7.14
C ALA A 353 -4.00 15.44 -8.11
N ARG A 354 -4.18 14.21 -7.61
CA ARG A 354 -4.15 13.00 -8.45
C ARG A 354 -5.31 12.97 -9.44
N VAL A 355 -6.51 13.35 -9.01
CA VAL A 355 -7.69 13.43 -9.87
C VAL A 355 -7.47 14.43 -11.02
N ALA A 356 -6.97 15.62 -10.72
CA ALA A 356 -6.64 16.63 -11.73
C ALA A 356 -5.53 16.17 -12.68
N ALA A 357 -4.48 15.52 -12.15
CA ALA A 357 -3.38 14.99 -12.95
C ALA A 357 -3.85 13.88 -13.89
N LEU A 358 -4.71 12.97 -13.43
CA LEU A 358 -5.29 11.91 -14.26
C LEU A 358 -6.16 12.47 -15.40
N TYR A 359 -7.00 13.48 -15.11
CA TYR A 359 -7.79 14.13 -16.14
C TYR A 359 -6.90 14.81 -17.18
N ARG A 360 -5.95 15.64 -16.74
CA ARG A 360 -5.01 16.33 -17.64
C ARG A 360 -4.27 15.35 -18.53
N ALA A 361 -3.66 14.31 -17.95
CA ALA A 361 -2.89 13.34 -18.72
C ALA A 361 -3.74 12.58 -19.76
N ARG A 362 -5.03 12.32 -19.49
CA ARG A 362 -5.94 11.74 -20.48
C ARG A 362 -6.23 12.70 -21.64
N THR A 363 -6.41 13.99 -21.36
CA THR A 363 -6.86 14.98 -22.36
C THR A 363 -5.74 15.72 -23.09
N MET A 364 -4.54 15.77 -22.53
CA MET A 364 -3.39 16.48 -23.13
C MET A 364 -3.02 15.93 -24.51
N SER A 365 -2.34 16.72 -25.33
CA SER A 365 -1.71 16.20 -26.55
C SER A 365 -0.58 15.23 -26.19
N HIS A 366 -0.04 14.53 -27.19
CA HIS A 366 1.13 13.68 -27.00
C HIS A 366 2.34 14.50 -26.53
N GLU A 367 2.54 15.67 -27.17
CA GLU A 367 3.64 16.58 -26.93
C GLU A 367 3.55 17.22 -25.53
N ASP A 368 2.37 17.68 -25.12
CA ASP A 368 2.20 18.31 -23.81
C ASP A 368 2.41 17.30 -22.67
N LEU A 369 1.83 16.09 -22.81
CA LEU A 369 2.04 15.03 -21.82
C LEU A 369 3.51 14.61 -21.76
N SER A 370 4.21 14.61 -22.90
CA SER A 370 5.64 14.34 -22.96
C SER A 370 6.43 15.34 -22.13
N LEU A 371 6.12 16.64 -22.19
CA LEU A 371 6.82 17.64 -21.39
C LEU A 371 6.63 17.42 -19.88
N GLU A 372 5.41 17.09 -19.44
CA GLU A 372 5.16 16.78 -18.03
C GLU A 372 5.91 15.52 -17.56
N ARG A 373 5.97 14.48 -18.40
CA ARG A 373 6.70 13.24 -18.11
C ARG A 373 8.20 13.41 -18.11
N ILE A 374 8.77 14.21 -19.01
CA ILE A 374 10.20 14.55 -18.99
C ILE A 374 10.56 15.21 -17.64
N ALA A 375 9.76 16.19 -17.20
CA ALA A 375 9.99 16.84 -15.91
C ALA A 375 9.86 15.87 -14.72
N LEU A 376 8.96 14.87 -14.81
CA LEU A 376 8.83 13.82 -13.80
C LEU A 376 10.02 12.86 -13.82
N ALA A 377 10.47 12.45 -15.00
CA ALA A 377 11.63 11.60 -15.17
C ALA A 377 12.91 12.23 -14.59
N GLU A 378 13.12 13.53 -14.82
CA GLU A 378 14.23 14.27 -14.20
C GLU A 378 14.14 14.32 -12.67
N ARG A 379 12.93 14.44 -12.10
CA ARG A 379 12.74 14.36 -10.64
C ARG A 379 13.03 12.97 -10.11
N ASN A 380 12.53 11.93 -10.78
CA ASN A 380 12.78 10.53 -10.42
C ASN A 380 14.28 10.22 -10.48
N TRP A 381 14.98 10.70 -11.51
CA TRP A 381 16.42 10.56 -11.63
C TRP A 381 17.15 11.17 -10.43
N ARG A 382 16.85 12.43 -10.05
CA ARG A 382 17.48 13.09 -8.90
C ARG A 382 17.19 12.40 -7.55
N LEU A 383 16.06 11.70 -7.43
CA LEU A 383 15.75 10.92 -6.22
C LEU A 383 16.59 9.65 -6.11
N GLY A 384 16.81 8.94 -7.23
CA GLY A 384 17.62 7.71 -7.26
C GLY A 384 19.12 7.96 -7.40
N ASN A 385 19.52 9.10 -7.97
CA ASN A 385 20.90 9.47 -8.30
C ASN A 385 21.16 10.96 -7.98
N PRO A 386 21.11 11.38 -6.71
CA PRO A 386 21.19 12.80 -6.34
C PRO A 386 22.51 13.49 -6.70
N ASP A 387 23.59 12.71 -6.83
CA ASP A 387 24.94 13.22 -7.07
C ASP A 387 25.33 13.28 -8.56
N SER A 388 24.42 12.91 -9.47
CA SER A 388 24.69 12.83 -10.92
C SER A 388 23.56 13.44 -11.72
N GLU A 389 23.88 14.34 -12.65
CA GLU A 389 22.95 14.72 -13.71
C GLU A 389 22.98 13.65 -14.83
N PRO A 390 21.85 13.37 -15.49
CA PRO A 390 21.78 12.38 -16.56
C PRO A 390 22.17 12.99 -17.91
N GLU A 391 22.84 12.20 -18.74
CA GLU A 391 22.86 12.40 -20.19
C GLU A 391 21.51 11.98 -20.78
N ARG A 392 21.11 12.57 -21.92
CA ARG A 392 19.84 12.23 -22.58
C ARG A 392 19.88 12.33 -24.10
N VAL A 393 19.06 11.49 -24.74
CA VAL A 393 18.67 11.54 -26.16
C VAL A 393 17.17 11.28 -26.27
N GLU A 394 16.52 11.79 -27.31
CA GLU A 394 15.07 11.62 -27.48
C GLU A 394 14.65 11.62 -28.95
N ASN A 395 13.47 11.05 -29.20
CA ASN A 395 12.75 11.16 -30.46
C ASN A 395 11.25 11.37 -30.21
N ASN A 396 10.40 11.20 -31.22
CA ASN A 396 8.95 11.40 -31.07
C ASN A 396 8.29 10.39 -30.11
N HIS A 397 8.85 9.21 -29.93
CA HIS A 397 8.26 8.11 -29.15
C HIS A 397 8.90 7.92 -27.78
N PHE A 398 10.17 8.26 -27.62
CA PHE A 398 10.98 7.87 -26.48
C PHE A 398 11.87 9.00 -25.96
N LEU A 399 12.06 9.01 -24.64
CA LEU A 399 13.18 9.67 -23.97
C LEU A 399 14.11 8.58 -23.45
N VAL A 400 15.40 8.69 -23.69
CA VAL A 400 16.41 7.80 -23.10
C VAL A 400 17.34 8.66 -22.28
N MET A 401 17.50 8.35 -21.00
CA MET A 401 18.34 9.11 -20.09
C MET A 401 19.09 8.21 -19.10
N GLY A 402 20.30 8.60 -18.72
CA GLY A 402 21.15 7.76 -17.88
C GLY A 402 22.51 8.35 -17.58
N ASN A 403 23.36 7.58 -16.90
CA ASN A 403 24.76 7.93 -16.62
C ASN A 403 25.74 7.09 -17.46
N VAL A 404 25.32 6.74 -18.67
CA VAL A 404 26.13 6.08 -19.69
C VAL A 404 26.53 7.11 -20.78
N ASN A 405 27.39 6.73 -21.72
CA ASN A 405 27.82 7.67 -22.75
C ASN A 405 26.71 7.93 -23.80
N GLN A 406 26.83 9.02 -24.56
CA GLN A 406 25.86 9.41 -25.60
C GLN A 406 25.65 8.33 -26.68
N GLU A 407 26.69 7.57 -27.04
CA GLU A 407 26.61 6.50 -28.03
C GLU A 407 25.71 5.35 -27.55
N GLN A 408 25.84 4.95 -26.29
CA GLN A 408 25.01 3.92 -25.66
C GLN A 408 23.55 4.37 -25.51
N LEU A 409 23.33 5.65 -25.18
CA LEU A 409 21.97 6.20 -25.15
C LEU A 409 21.33 6.17 -26.54
N GLN A 410 22.08 6.56 -27.58
CA GLN A 410 21.62 6.55 -28.96
C GLN A 410 21.35 5.12 -29.46
N GLU A 411 22.18 4.14 -29.10
CA GLU A 411 21.94 2.73 -29.42
C GLU A 411 20.59 2.25 -28.86
N VAL A 412 20.29 2.54 -27.60
CA VAL A 412 18.98 2.18 -27.01
C VAL A 412 17.84 2.91 -27.70
N LEU A 413 18.00 4.19 -28.05
CA LEU A 413 16.98 4.96 -28.76
C LEU A 413 16.69 4.34 -30.14
N ASP A 414 17.72 3.95 -30.88
CA ASP A 414 17.60 3.33 -32.21
C ASP A 414 16.96 1.94 -32.13
N VAL A 415 17.35 1.14 -31.13
CA VAL A 415 16.73 -0.18 -30.89
C VAL A 415 15.27 -0.01 -30.48
N ALA A 416 14.93 0.96 -29.62
CA ALA A 416 13.57 1.26 -29.21
C ALA A 416 12.69 1.68 -30.38
N GLU A 417 13.18 2.53 -31.27
CA GLU A 417 12.47 2.90 -32.50
C GLU A 417 12.23 1.69 -33.41
N SER A 418 13.23 0.82 -33.57
CA SER A 418 13.06 -0.42 -34.34
C SER A 418 12.02 -1.36 -33.71
N GLN A 419 12.02 -1.51 -32.38
CA GLN A 419 11.04 -2.35 -31.69
C GLN A 419 9.64 -1.75 -31.71
N HIS A 420 9.50 -0.42 -31.62
CA HIS A 420 8.22 0.27 -31.79
C HIS A 420 7.58 -0.11 -33.12
N GLN A 421 8.30 -0.01 -34.24
CA GLN A 421 7.76 -0.30 -35.57
C GLN A 421 7.29 -1.76 -35.69
N ARG A 422 8.08 -2.71 -35.16
CA ARG A 422 7.73 -4.14 -35.15
C ARG A 422 6.49 -4.41 -34.30
N LEU A 423 6.44 -3.85 -33.09
CA LEU A 423 5.32 -4.01 -32.17
C LEU A 423 4.06 -3.35 -32.69
N ALA A 424 4.14 -2.17 -33.31
CA ALA A 424 3.01 -1.48 -33.92
C ALA A 424 2.35 -2.36 -35.00
N GLY A 425 3.15 -2.99 -35.87
CA GLY A 425 2.66 -3.98 -36.82
C GLY A 425 1.96 -5.17 -36.17
N MET A 426 2.52 -5.72 -35.09
CA MET A 426 1.90 -6.84 -34.35
C MET A 426 0.61 -6.45 -33.62
N LEU A 427 0.47 -5.19 -33.23
CA LEU A 427 -0.65 -4.65 -32.46
C LEU A 427 -1.76 -4.03 -33.33
N ASN A 428 -1.61 -4.09 -34.66
CA ASN A 428 -2.44 -3.38 -35.64
C ASN A 428 -2.54 -1.88 -35.34
N HIS A 429 -1.43 -1.29 -34.90
CA HIS A 429 -1.31 0.13 -34.59
C HIS A 429 -0.55 0.84 -35.73
N PRO A 430 -0.94 2.07 -36.14
CA PRO A 430 -0.14 2.84 -37.08
C PRO A 430 1.28 3.03 -36.55
N SER A 431 2.29 2.75 -37.38
CA SER A 431 3.70 2.87 -36.99
C SER A 431 4.20 4.31 -36.93
N SER A 432 3.43 5.27 -37.44
CA SER A 432 3.69 6.71 -37.26
C SER A 432 3.27 7.20 -35.89
N ASP A 433 2.39 6.47 -35.22
CA ASP A 433 1.73 6.92 -34.00
C ASP A 433 2.44 6.34 -32.79
N PRO A 434 2.57 7.10 -31.70
CA PRO A 434 3.16 6.59 -30.47
C PRO A 434 2.29 5.46 -29.92
N LEU A 435 2.91 4.30 -29.64
CA LEU A 435 2.26 3.22 -28.90
C LEU A 435 1.90 3.68 -27.49
N ILE A 436 2.73 4.53 -26.88
CA ILE A 436 2.53 5.12 -25.56
C ILE A 436 2.47 6.64 -25.70
N LYS A 437 1.27 7.20 -25.50
CA LYS A 437 1.05 8.66 -25.47
C LYS A 437 1.93 9.30 -24.39
N GLY A 438 2.58 10.42 -24.71
CA GLY A 438 3.42 11.19 -23.79
C GLY A 438 4.87 10.70 -23.69
N ARG A 439 5.35 9.93 -24.67
CA ARG A 439 6.63 9.22 -24.67
C ARG A 439 6.79 8.20 -23.53
N LEU A 440 7.59 7.17 -23.77
CA LEU A 440 8.10 6.25 -22.74
C LEU A 440 9.54 6.64 -22.42
N THR A 441 9.86 6.78 -21.14
CA THR A 441 11.23 7.06 -20.69
C THR A 441 11.99 5.78 -20.42
N PHE A 442 13.22 5.65 -20.94
CA PHE A 442 14.16 4.61 -20.55
C PHE A 442 15.23 5.20 -19.63
N PHE A 443 15.36 4.64 -18.44
CA PHE A 443 16.47 4.89 -17.53
C PHE A 443 17.56 3.85 -17.74
N LEU A 444 18.76 4.33 -18.09
CA LEU A 444 19.96 3.51 -18.19
C LEU A 444 20.90 3.78 -17.02
N PHE A 445 21.43 2.72 -16.45
CA PHE A 445 22.35 2.79 -15.34
C PHE A 445 23.69 2.19 -15.73
N GLN A 446 24.78 2.88 -15.40
CA GLN A 446 26.14 2.39 -15.61
C GLN A 446 26.45 1.14 -14.77
N ARG A 447 25.76 0.97 -13.63
CA ARG A 447 26.00 -0.11 -12.67
C ARG A 447 24.70 -0.65 -12.10
N ARG A 448 24.63 -1.98 -11.91
CA ARG A 448 23.51 -2.68 -11.26
C ARG A 448 23.08 -2.10 -9.91
N PHE A 449 24.03 -1.58 -9.13
CA PHE A 449 23.73 -0.94 -7.85
C PHE A 449 22.78 0.25 -8.03
N GLN A 450 23.02 1.13 -9.00
CA GLN A 450 22.21 2.33 -9.24
C GLN A 450 20.81 1.98 -9.75
N TYR A 451 20.70 0.94 -10.58
CA TYR A 451 19.42 0.36 -10.96
C TYR A 451 18.61 -0.09 -9.73
N SER A 452 19.28 -0.75 -8.77
CA SER A 452 18.64 -1.24 -7.54
C SER A 452 18.25 -0.09 -6.60
N GLU A 453 19.12 0.92 -6.45
CA GLU A 453 18.85 2.14 -5.69
C GLU A 453 17.68 2.93 -6.28
N PHE A 454 17.59 3.02 -7.61
CA PHE A 454 16.44 3.66 -8.26
C PHE A 454 15.13 2.97 -7.86
N GLY A 455 15.08 1.63 -7.93
CA GLY A 455 13.91 0.87 -7.46
C GLY A 455 13.61 1.10 -5.97
N GLN A 456 14.63 1.23 -5.12
CA GLN A 456 14.43 1.49 -3.69
C GLN A 456 13.93 2.93 -3.42
N MET A 457 14.49 3.91 -4.10
CA MET A 457 14.26 5.34 -3.83
C MET A 457 13.00 5.88 -4.54
N VAL A 458 12.80 5.47 -5.79
CA VAL A 458 11.69 5.92 -6.64
C VAL A 458 10.49 4.97 -6.49
N GLU A 459 10.70 3.66 -6.68
CA GLU A 459 9.62 2.67 -6.67
C GLU A 459 9.30 2.11 -5.28
N ARG A 460 10.16 2.39 -4.28
CA ARG A 460 10.00 1.92 -2.89
C ARG A 460 9.89 0.41 -2.78
N ARG A 461 10.60 -0.31 -3.65
CA ARG A 461 10.70 -1.78 -3.64
C ARG A 461 12.12 -2.22 -3.92
N GLU A 462 12.49 -3.38 -3.41
CA GLU A 462 13.72 -4.03 -3.85
C GLU A 462 13.47 -4.66 -5.23
N VAL A 463 14.43 -4.49 -6.14
CA VAL A 463 14.40 -5.15 -7.45
C VAL A 463 15.31 -6.37 -7.41
N PRO A 464 14.75 -7.59 -7.54
CA PRO A 464 15.56 -8.81 -7.57
C PRO A 464 16.68 -8.74 -8.60
N ARG A 465 17.84 -9.34 -8.29
CA ARG A 465 19.00 -9.38 -9.21
C ARG A 465 18.73 -10.15 -10.51
N SER A 466 17.71 -11.02 -10.50
CA SER A 466 17.21 -11.75 -11.67
C SER A 466 16.49 -10.86 -12.68
N ILE A 467 16.10 -9.65 -12.31
CA ILE A 467 15.35 -8.72 -13.17
C ILE A 467 16.34 -7.75 -13.82
N ASP A 468 16.59 -7.92 -15.11
CA ASP A 468 17.43 -7.07 -15.96
C ASP A 468 16.69 -5.83 -16.51
N SER A 469 15.36 -5.90 -16.56
CA SER A 469 14.49 -4.86 -17.09
C SER A 469 13.13 -4.91 -16.43
N HIS A 470 12.56 -3.74 -16.18
CA HIS A 470 11.17 -3.61 -15.75
C HIS A 470 10.61 -2.26 -16.19
N TRP A 471 9.30 -2.10 -16.07
CA TRP A 471 8.60 -0.86 -16.36
C TRP A 471 7.61 -0.53 -15.25
N ASP A 472 7.22 0.73 -15.20
CA ASP A 472 6.06 1.21 -14.44
C ASP A 472 5.22 2.07 -15.38
N TYR A 473 3.92 1.83 -15.36
CA TYR A 473 2.97 2.60 -16.13
C TYR A 473 1.85 3.16 -15.26
N SER A 474 1.61 4.45 -15.46
CA SER A 474 0.35 5.09 -15.15
C SER A 474 0.00 6.10 -16.24
N VAL A 475 -1.23 6.59 -16.22
CA VAL A 475 -1.63 7.64 -17.18
C VAL A 475 -0.70 8.86 -17.09
N THR A 476 -0.20 9.20 -15.90
CA THR A 476 0.65 10.38 -15.66
C THR A 476 2.14 10.13 -15.85
N ASP A 477 2.60 8.89 -15.80
CA ASP A 477 4.03 8.55 -15.84
C ASP A 477 4.22 7.22 -16.58
N ALA A 478 5.24 7.10 -17.41
CA ALA A 478 5.57 5.86 -18.09
C ALA A 478 7.08 5.78 -18.27
N TYR A 479 7.70 4.84 -17.58
CA TYR A 479 9.14 4.62 -17.68
C TYR A 479 9.50 3.13 -17.61
N ALA A 480 10.69 2.83 -18.10
CA ALA A 480 11.34 1.55 -18.00
C ALA A 480 12.76 1.73 -17.49
N CYS A 481 13.22 0.81 -16.65
CA CYS A 481 14.59 0.75 -16.18
C CYS A 481 15.28 -0.42 -16.88
N LEU A 482 16.43 -0.15 -17.49
CA LEU A 482 17.25 -1.15 -18.18
C LEU A 482 18.59 -1.30 -17.47
N ASP A 483 18.99 -2.56 -17.29
CA ASP A 483 20.34 -2.98 -16.94
C ASP A 483 20.94 -3.65 -18.18
N PRO A 484 21.58 -2.89 -19.09
CA PRO A 484 21.99 -3.41 -20.39
C PRO A 484 22.89 -4.65 -20.26
N PRO A 485 22.68 -5.68 -21.10
CA PRO A 485 23.46 -6.90 -21.06
C PRO A 485 24.92 -6.64 -21.48
N GLU A 486 25.86 -7.43 -20.94
CA GLU A 486 27.25 -7.39 -21.39
C GLU A 486 27.40 -8.04 -22.80
N GLU A 487 28.50 -7.76 -23.50
CA GLU A 487 28.74 -8.33 -24.83
C GLU A 487 28.67 -9.87 -24.82
N GLY A 488 27.79 -10.44 -25.65
CA GLY A 488 27.61 -11.90 -25.77
C GLY A 488 26.55 -12.50 -24.84
N GLU A 489 25.86 -11.69 -24.05
CA GLU A 489 24.68 -12.10 -23.28
C GLU A 489 23.37 -11.99 -24.11
N ASP A 490 22.24 -11.80 -23.42
CA ASP A 490 20.92 -11.57 -24.00
C ASP A 490 20.88 -10.28 -24.84
N SER A 491 19.85 -10.10 -25.69
CA SER A 491 19.80 -8.94 -26.60
C SER A 491 19.06 -7.75 -25.99
N LEU A 492 19.60 -6.54 -26.21
CA LEU A 492 18.87 -5.28 -25.97
C LEU A 492 17.52 -5.26 -26.70
N GLN A 493 17.44 -5.89 -27.88
CA GLN A 493 16.20 -5.98 -28.66
C GLN A 493 15.10 -6.68 -27.88
N ARG A 494 15.41 -7.80 -27.20
CA ARG A 494 14.46 -8.53 -26.37
C ARG A 494 13.94 -7.65 -25.23
N MET A 495 14.84 -7.06 -24.44
CA MET A 495 14.50 -6.29 -23.25
C MET A 495 13.63 -5.08 -23.61
N ILE A 496 14.04 -4.34 -24.63
CA ILE A 496 13.33 -3.15 -25.11
C ILE A 496 11.96 -3.54 -25.69
N ALA A 497 11.87 -4.64 -26.43
CA ALA A 497 10.58 -5.14 -26.91
C ALA A 497 9.65 -5.56 -25.76
N GLU A 498 10.18 -6.19 -24.71
CA GLU A 498 9.41 -6.58 -23.53
C GLU A 498 8.82 -5.36 -22.82
N VAL A 499 9.62 -4.35 -22.50
CA VAL A 499 9.13 -3.18 -21.75
C VAL A 499 8.19 -2.31 -22.57
N ILE A 500 8.41 -2.13 -23.89
CA ILE A 500 7.48 -1.38 -24.75
C ILE A 500 6.14 -2.14 -24.82
N ALA A 501 6.16 -3.45 -25.03
CA ALA A 501 4.95 -4.26 -25.11
C ALA A 501 4.18 -4.28 -23.77
N GLY A 502 4.88 -4.41 -22.64
CA GLY A 502 4.28 -4.39 -21.30
C GLY A 502 3.61 -3.05 -21.00
N THR A 503 4.34 -1.95 -21.23
CA THR A 503 3.81 -0.60 -21.05
C THR A 503 2.60 -0.34 -21.96
N TYR A 504 2.64 -0.82 -23.21
CA TYR A 504 1.51 -0.72 -24.12
C TYR A 504 0.27 -1.47 -23.60
N VAL A 505 0.44 -2.69 -23.11
CA VAL A 505 -0.67 -3.51 -22.61
C VAL A 505 -1.31 -2.88 -21.37
N GLU A 506 -0.52 -2.22 -20.52
CA GLU A 506 -1.02 -1.47 -19.36
C GLU A 506 -1.62 -0.11 -19.76
N SER A 507 -1.23 0.45 -20.91
CA SER A 507 -1.79 1.72 -21.40
C SER A 507 -3.16 1.56 -22.05
N VAL A 508 -3.50 0.38 -22.55
CA VAL A 508 -4.79 0.11 -23.19
C VAL A 508 -5.91 -0.17 -22.20
N GLY A 509 -5.62 -0.46 -20.93
CA GLY A 509 -6.64 -0.72 -19.90
C GLY A 509 -6.07 -1.15 -18.55
N ASP A 510 -6.92 -1.17 -17.52
CA ASP A 510 -6.54 -1.69 -16.20
C ASP A 510 -6.48 -3.22 -16.24
N VAL A 511 -5.26 -3.77 -16.24
CA VAL A 511 -4.98 -5.18 -16.41
C VAL A 511 -4.13 -5.73 -15.26
N PRO A 512 -4.30 -7.00 -14.87
CA PRO A 512 -3.42 -7.62 -13.88
C PRO A 512 -1.97 -7.70 -14.37
N ALA A 513 -1.00 -7.51 -13.45
CA ALA A 513 0.43 -7.56 -13.78
C ALA A 513 0.87 -8.87 -14.46
N TRP A 514 0.30 -10.03 -14.07
CA TRP A 514 0.63 -11.30 -14.74
C TRP A 514 0.22 -11.29 -16.22
N PHE A 515 -0.84 -10.57 -16.59
CA PHE A 515 -1.31 -10.50 -17.97
C PHE A 515 -0.38 -9.62 -18.80
N SER A 516 -0.06 -8.40 -18.32
CA SER A 516 0.87 -7.51 -19.02
C SER A 516 2.26 -8.13 -19.15
N GLN A 517 2.80 -8.72 -18.08
CA GLN A 517 4.10 -9.41 -18.09
C GLN A 517 4.13 -10.62 -19.02
N GLY A 518 3.10 -11.46 -18.98
CA GLY A 518 3.02 -12.62 -19.85
C GLY A 518 2.97 -12.23 -21.33
N VAL A 519 2.11 -11.27 -21.67
CA VAL A 519 1.97 -10.75 -23.05
C VAL A 519 3.26 -10.07 -23.52
N ALA A 520 3.86 -9.22 -22.69
CA ALA A 520 5.13 -8.54 -22.98
C ALA A 520 6.23 -9.52 -23.40
N ARG A 521 6.44 -10.56 -22.59
CA ARG A 521 7.42 -11.62 -22.85
C ARG A 521 7.08 -12.47 -24.06
N ALA A 522 5.80 -12.78 -24.26
CA ALA A 522 5.35 -13.54 -25.43
C ALA A 522 5.48 -12.73 -26.73
N MET A 523 5.28 -11.41 -26.70
CA MET A 523 5.54 -10.52 -27.83
C MET A 523 7.04 -10.38 -28.10
N SER A 524 7.84 -10.17 -27.05
CA SER A 524 9.29 -10.11 -27.14
C SER A 524 9.87 -11.41 -27.73
N ALA A 525 9.35 -12.58 -27.34
CA ALA A 525 9.74 -13.87 -27.92
C ALA A 525 9.36 -14.03 -29.41
N LYS A 526 8.34 -13.33 -29.91
CA LYS A 526 8.02 -13.31 -31.35
C LYS A 526 9.00 -12.43 -32.13
N ILE A 527 9.58 -11.42 -31.49
CA ILE A 527 10.55 -10.49 -32.07
C ILE A 527 11.96 -11.10 -32.06
N ASP A 528 12.40 -11.60 -30.91
CA ASP A 528 13.74 -12.18 -30.72
C ASP A 528 13.68 -13.60 -30.14
N GLY A 529 13.01 -14.50 -30.86
CA GLY A 529 12.84 -15.89 -30.42
C GLY A 529 14.12 -16.72 -30.32
N ARG A 530 15.27 -16.19 -30.73
CA ARG A 530 16.58 -16.85 -30.61
C ARG A 530 17.28 -16.53 -29.29
N SER A 531 16.80 -15.55 -28.53
CA SER A 531 17.34 -15.27 -27.20
C SER A 531 17.35 -16.55 -26.34
N PRO A 532 18.49 -16.90 -25.73
CA PRO A 532 18.61 -18.06 -24.85
C PRO A 532 17.64 -18.06 -23.67
N VAL A 533 17.19 -16.88 -23.22
CA VAL A 533 16.32 -16.74 -22.04
C VAL A 533 14.99 -17.46 -22.24
N PHE A 534 14.40 -17.40 -23.44
CA PHE A 534 13.12 -18.03 -23.73
C PHE A 534 13.23 -19.57 -23.75
N ALA A 535 14.37 -20.10 -24.18
CA ALA A 535 14.66 -21.53 -24.10
C ALA A 535 14.84 -21.99 -22.65
N THR A 536 15.44 -21.15 -21.80
CA THR A 536 15.55 -21.39 -20.36
C THR A 536 14.19 -21.38 -19.69
N TRP A 537 13.38 -20.34 -19.87
CA TRP A 537 12.02 -20.26 -19.31
C TRP A 537 11.16 -21.44 -19.73
N LYS A 538 11.22 -21.85 -21.00
CA LYS A 538 10.49 -23.03 -21.49
C LYS A 538 10.87 -24.31 -20.74
N ARG A 539 12.15 -24.50 -20.39
CA ARG A 539 12.62 -25.65 -19.61
C ARG A 539 12.27 -25.56 -18.13
N GLU A 540 12.09 -24.35 -17.60
CA GLU A 540 11.77 -24.13 -16.19
C GLU A 540 10.27 -24.31 -15.88
N ILE A 541 9.38 -24.05 -16.85
CA ILE A 541 7.92 -24.17 -16.66
C ILE A 541 7.52 -25.51 -16.01
N PRO A 542 7.92 -26.70 -16.52
CA PRO A 542 7.53 -27.97 -15.89
C PRO A 542 8.06 -28.11 -14.46
N ALA A 543 9.27 -27.63 -14.21
CA ALA A 543 9.89 -27.66 -12.88
C ALA A 543 9.21 -26.70 -11.89
N ILE A 544 8.68 -25.57 -12.36
CA ILE A 544 7.87 -24.65 -11.55
C ILE A 544 6.51 -25.29 -11.24
N LEU A 545 5.84 -25.86 -12.25
CA LEU A 545 4.52 -26.47 -12.09
C LEU A 545 4.55 -27.78 -11.26
N SER A 546 5.70 -28.41 -11.09
CA SER A 546 5.83 -29.57 -10.18
C SER A 546 5.85 -29.19 -8.69
N ARG A 547 6.09 -27.90 -8.37
CA ARG A 547 6.19 -27.37 -7.00
C ARG A 547 5.16 -26.28 -6.68
N SER A 548 4.39 -25.83 -7.67
CA SER A 548 3.46 -24.70 -7.57
C SER A 548 2.24 -24.93 -8.48
N ASP A 549 1.07 -24.50 -8.03
CA ASP A 549 -0.16 -24.48 -8.83
C ASP A 549 -0.17 -23.29 -9.80
N ALA A 550 -0.45 -23.54 -11.08
CA ALA A 550 -0.58 -22.49 -12.10
C ALA A 550 -1.64 -21.44 -11.75
N VAL A 551 -2.73 -21.81 -11.08
CA VAL A 551 -3.78 -20.87 -10.62
C VAL A 551 -3.24 -19.89 -9.59
N GLY A 552 -2.19 -20.25 -8.87
CA GLY A 552 -1.46 -19.35 -7.96
C GLY A 552 -0.94 -18.08 -8.63
N LEU A 553 -0.79 -18.06 -9.96
CA LEU A 553 -0.45 -16.87 -10.74
C LEU A 553 -1.51 -15.77 -10.60
N VAL A 554 -2.79 -16.11 -10.85
CA VAL A 554 -3.89 -15.14 -10.82
C VAL A 554 -4.32 -14.79 -9.40
N GLU A 555 -4.02 -15.67 -8.43
CA GLU A 555 -4.27 -15.44 -7.01
C GLU A 555 -3.15 -14.65 -6.32
N GLY A 556 -2.03 -14.37 -7.01
CA GLY A 556 -0.87 -13.69 -6.43
C GLY A 556 -0.15 -14.51 -5.35
N LYS A 557 -0.26 -15.84 -5.40
CA LYS A 557 0.38 -16.78 -4.45
C LYS A 557 1.67 -17.38 -4.99
N MET A 558 1.97 -17.18 -6.27
CA MET A 558 3.18 -17.67 -6.90
C MET A 558 4.40 -16.83 -6.49
N LYS A 559 5.57 -17.45 -6.39
CA LYS A 559 6.83 -16.75 -6.09
C LYS A 559 7.12 -15.69 -7.15
N LEU A 560 7.74 -14.59 -6.74
CA LEU A 560 8.06 -13.45 -7.62
C LEU A 560 8.96 -13.83 -8.81
N ASP A 561 9.90 -14.76 -8.62
CA ASP A 561 10.75 -15.24 -9.72
C ASP A 561 10.03 -16.23 -10.67
N ASP A 562 9.07 -17.01 -10.14
CA ASP A 562 8.34 -18.04 -10.90
C ASP A 562 7.18 -17.44 -11.72
N SER A 563 6.50 -16.43 -11.16
CA SER A 563 5.29 -15.83 -11.73
C SER A 563 5.48 -15.31 -13.17
N PRO A 564 6.51 -14.52 -13.47
CA PRO A 564 6.73 -14.01 -14.83
C PRO A 564 7.03 -15.11 -15.87
N ILE A 565 7.62 -16.25 -15.45
CA ILE A 565 7.91 -17.40 -16.33
C ILE A 565 6.63 -18.15 -16.68
N ILE A 566 5.77 -18.40 -15.68
CA ILE A 566 4.47 -19.02 -15.89
C ILE A 566 3.54 -18.12 -16.71
N ALA A 567 3.53 -16.81 -16.41
CA ALA A 567 2.80 -15.82 -17.20
C ALA A 567 3.21 -15.84 -18.68
N TYR A 568 4.52 -15.91 -18.97
CA TYR A 568 5.03 -16.05 -20.34
C TYR A 568 4.49 -17.30 -21.04
N GLY A 569 4.58 -18.47 -20.39
CA GLY A 569 4.10 -19.73 -20.95
C GLY A 569 2.60 -19.68 -21.26
N PHE A 570 1.81 -19.23 -20.28
CA PHE A 570 0.36 -19.09 -20.43
C PHE A 570 -0.03 -18.10 -21.53
N ALA A 571 0.62 -16.92 -21.58
CA ALA A 571 0.36 -15.95 -22.62
C ALA A 571 0.72 -16.48 -24.01
N LYS A 572 1.88 -17.11 -24.16
CA LYS A 572 2.33 -17.65 -25.45
C LYS A 572 1.45 -18.78 -25.96
N ASP A 573 1.14 -19.75 -25.09
CA ASP A 573 0.49 -21.00 -25.51
C ASP A 573 -1.03 -20.90 -25.56
N VAL A 574 -1.61 -19.97 -24.79
CA VAL A 574 -3.07 -19.79 -24.66
C VAL A 574 -3.52 -18.45 -25.22
N LEU A 575 -3.12 -17.34 -24.59
CA LEU A 575 -3.71 -16.03 -24.87
C LEU A 575 -3.39 -15.52 -26.27
N MET A 576 -2.14 -15.71 -26.70
CA MET A 576 -1.62 -15.22 -27.97
C MET A 576 -1.53 -16.31 -29.04
N ARG A 577 -2.16 -17.46 -28.80
CA ARG A 577 -2.24 -18.57 -29.77
C ARG A 577 -2.98 -18.15 -31.04
N SER A 578 -4.04 -17.35 -30.90
CA SER A 578 -4.80 -16.78 -32.01
C SER A 578 -4.63 -15.26 -32.03
N ASN A 579 -4.05 -14.73 -33.11
CA ASN A 579 -3.87 -13.28 -33.25
C ASN A 579 -5.21 -12.54 -33.24
N SER A 580 -6.25 -13.08 -33.89
CA SER A 580 -7.56 -12.42 -33.95
C SER A 580 -8.22 -12.34 -32.57
N GLN A 581 -8.16 -13.41 -31.77
CA GLN A 581 -8.69 -13.41 -30.40
C GLN A 581 -7.92 -12.43 -29.52
N PHE A 582 -6.59 -12.42 -29.61
CA PHE A 582 -5.78 -11.48 -28.86
C PHE A 582 -6.10 -10.01 -29.23
N GLN A 583 -6.28 -9.72 -30.52
CA GLN A 583 -6.72 -8.40 -30.97
C GLN A 583 -8.14 -8.05 -30.47
N THR A 584 -9.06 -9.02 -30.39
CA THR A 584 -10.36 -8.82 -29.76
C THR A 584 -10.22 -8.43 -28.28
N MET A 585 -9.36 -9.10 -27.53
CA MET A 585 -9.07 -8.74 -26.13
C MET A 585 -8.57 -7.30 -26.02
N LEU A 586 -7.55 -6.93 -26.82
CA LEU A 586 -6.99 -5.58 -26.78
C LEU A 586 -8.01 -4.52 -27.17
N ASN A 587 -8.85 -4.76 -28.18
CA ASN A 587 -9.89 -3.81 -28.59
C ASN A 587 -10.96 -3.62 -27.51
N ALA A 588 -11.35 -4.69 -26.81
CA ALA A 588 -12.26 -4.60 -25.67
C ALA A 588 -11.67 -3.71 -24.56
N LEU A 589 -10.40 -3.92 -24.19
CA LEU A 589 -9.70 -3.08 -23.22
C LEU A 589 -9.62 -1.62 -23.67
N ARG A 590 -9.21 -1.36 -24.93
CA ARG A 590 -9.13 0.00 -25.52
C ARG A 590 -10.48 0.73 -25.48
N SER A 591 -11.59 -0.01 -25.55
CA SER A 591 -12.95 0.56 -25.45
C SER A 591 -13.39 0.87 -24.02
N GLY A 592 -12.54 0.62 -23.01
CA GLY A 592 -12.82 0.84 -21.60
C GLY A 592 -13.53 -0.32 -20.91
N GLN A 593 -13.64 -1.49 -21.55
CA GLN A 593 -14.29 -2.65 -20.95
C GLN A 593 -13.44 -3.20 -19.78
N PRO A 594 -14.04 -3.51 -18.61
CA PRO A 594 -13.31 -4.11 -17.49
C PRO A 594 -12.62 -5.42 -17.88
N PHE A 595 -11.39 -5.62 -17.41
CA PHE A 595 -10.57 -6.79 -17.78
C PHE A 595 -11.29 -8.14 -17.58
N PRO A 596 -11.97 -8.44 -16.46
CA PRO A 596 -12.64 -9.73 -16.29
C PRO A 596 -13.71 -10.00 -17.34
N GLU A 597 -14.45 -8.96 -17.74
CA GLU A 597 -15.50 -9.05 -18.75
C GLU A 597 -14.90 -9.23 -20.14
N ALA A 598 -13.91 -8.42 -20.50
CA ALA A 598 -13.19 -8.51 -21.77
C ALA A 598 -12.55 -9.91 -21.94
N PHE A 599 -11.95 -10.43 -20.88
CA PHE A 599 -11.32 -11.75 -20.86
C PHE A 599 -12.36 -12.87 -21.04
N GLN A 600 -13.43 -12.86 -20.25
CA GLN A 600 -14.50 -13.87 -20.32
C GLN A 600 -15.19 -13.86 -21.70
N GLN A 601 -15.41 -12.68 -22.28
CA GLN A 601 -16.00 -12.54 -23.60
C GLN A 601 -15.07 -13.09 -24.70
N THR A 602 -13.78 -12.80 -24.61
CA THR A 602 -12.80 -13.18 -25.63
C THR A 602 -12.46 -14.67 -25.58
N TYR A 603 -12.12 -15.18 -24.40
CA TYR A 603 -11.62 -16.55 -24.23
C TYR A 603 -12.70 -17.55 -23.77
N ARG A 604 -13.93 -17.09 -23.56
CA ARG A 604 -15.09 -17.91 -23.13
C ARG A 604 -14.84 -18.69 -21.83
N SER A 605 -13.95 -18.19 -20.98
CA SER A 605 -13.54 -18.82 -19.73
C SER A 605 -12.84 -17.79 -18.83
N THR A 606 -12.69 -18.12 -17.56
CA THR A 606 -11.94 -17.30 -16.60
C THR A 606 -10.44 -17.58 -16.72
N PRO A 607 -9.57 -16.64 -16.28
CA PRO A 607 -8.13 -16.87 -16.24
C PRO A 607 -7.73 -18.14 -15.46
N ALA A 608 -8.33 -18.36 -14.29
CA ALA A 608 -8.05 -19.52 -13.44
C ALA A 608 -8.38 -20.85 -14.15
N ASN A 609 -9.54 -20.95 -14.82
CA ASN A 609 -9.94 -22.16 -15.52
C ASN A 609 -9.02 -22.48 -16.71
N LEU A 610 -8.59 -21.45 -17.45
CA LEU A 610 -7.65 -21.65 -18.57
C LEU A 610 -6.25 -22.03 -18.09
N LEU A 611 -5.77 -21.44 -16.99
CA LEU A 611 -4.49 -21.81 -16.39
C LEU A 611 -4.49 -23.28 -15.96
N GLN A 612 -5.54 -23.73 -15.26
CA GLN A 612 -5.67 -25.12 -14.85
C GLN A 612 -5.72 -26.10 -16.04
N ALA A 613 -6.35 -25.71 -17.14
CA ALA A 613 -6.37 -26.51 -18.36
C ALA A 613 -4.99 -26.57 -19.03
N TRP A 614 -4.29 -25.43 -19.10
CA TRP A 614 -2.96 -25.30 -19.70
C TRP A 614 -1.88 -26.03 -18.89
N GLU A 615 -1.94 -25.99 -17.56
CA GLU A 615 -1.00 -26.65 -16.65
C GLU A 615 -0.79 -28.12 -17.02
N ARG A 616 -1.88 -28.87 -17.26
CA ARG A 616 -1.80 -30.29 -17.66
C ARG A 616 -1.00 -30.52 -18.93
N SER A 617 -1.02 -29.59 -19.87
CA SER A 617 -0.19 -29.67 -21.09
C SER A 617 1.23 -29.18 -20.84
N ALA A 618 1.40 -28.12 -20.06
CA ALA A 618 2.69 -27.50 -19.77
C ALA A 618 3.59 -28.38 -18.87
N SER A 619 3.01 -29.17 -17.96
CA SER A 619 3.75 -30.10 -17.09
C SER A 619 4.28 -31.35 -17.80
N ARG A 620 3.90 -31.59 -19.07
CA ARG A 620 4.32 -32.76 -19.86
C ARG A 620 5.37 -32.45 -20.94
N GLY A 621 5.62 -31.16 -21.20
CA GLY A 621 6.70 -30.70 -22.08
C GLY A 621 8.02 -30.62 -21.35
#